data_AF-A0A7J8RVP1-F1
#
_entry.id   AF-A0A7J8RVP1-F1
#
_cell.length_a   1.000
_cell.length_b   1.000
_cell.length_c   1.000
_cell.angle_alpha   90.00
_cell.angle_beta   90.00
_cell.angle_gamma   90.00
#
_symmetry.space_group_name_H-M   'P 1'
#
loop_
_entity.id
_entity.type
_entity.pdbx_description
1 polymer ?
#
loop_
_entity_poly.entity_id
_entity_poly.type
_entity_poly.pdbx_seq_one_letter_code
_entity_poly.pdbx_strand_id
1 'polypeptide(L)'
;MHSPTRKVIFGGETMHFWDLRAPWLEPLGGPNGLDLNRLKKDIQPWQKWRSAEYMTHAPLRSLKFLAGVATEINAVNYVSPRSWLANFHFVLGFFIFVGHLWHAGRARAVTAEFEKGIDCDFEPVLSITPLN
;
A
#
# COMPACT_ATOMS: atom_id res chain seq x y z
N MET A 1 17.23 -17.52 -9.50
CA MET A 1 18.07 -16.79 -8.53
C MET A 1 17.65 -17.19 -7.12
N HIS A 2 18.32 -16.69 -6.08
CA HIS A 2 18.00 -17.02 -4.69
C HIS A 2 17.55 -15.79 -3.90
N SER A 3 16.63 -16.00 -2.96
CA SER A 3 16.28 -15.02 -1.93
C SER A 3 17.45 -14.84 -0.93
N PRO A 4 17.40 -13.82 -0.06
CA PRO A 4 18.37 -13.66 1.04
C PRO A 4 18.45 -14.89 1.96
N THR A 5 17.38 -15.68 2.04
CA THR A 5 17.27 -16.93 2.82
C THR A 5 17.51 -18.19 1.98
N ARG A 6 18.12 -18.04 0.80
CA ARG A 6 18.49 -19.12 -0.14
C ARG A 6 17.32 -19.89 -0.79
N LYS A 7 16.08 -19.40 -0.71
CA LYS A 7 14.96 -20.01 -1.45
C LYS A 7 15.05 -19.69 -2.94
N VAL A 8 14.64 -20.62 -3.81
CA VAL A 8 14.55 -20.39 -5.26
C VAL A 8 13.33 -19.51 -5.56
N ILE A 9 13.57 -18.39 -6.23
CA ILE A 9 12.56 -17.34 -6.51
C ILE A 9 12.68 -16.82 -7.96
N PHE A 10 11.62 -16.16 -8.47
CA PHE A 10 11.61 -15.53 -9.80
C PHE A 10 12.60 -14.37 -9.90
N GLY A 11 13.26 -14.22 -11.05
CA GLY A 11 14.30 -13.21 -11.31
C GLY A 11 13.79 -11.81 -11.69
N GLY A 12 14.71 -10.86 -11.86
CA GLY A 12 14.38 -9.47 -12.26
C GLY A 12 13.84 -8.61 -11.12
N GLU A 13 13.16 -7.51 -11.45
CA GLU A 13 12.60 -6.58 -10.45
C GLU A 13 11.52 -7.24 -9.56
N THR A 14 10.85 -8.28 -10.07
CA THR A 14 9.89 -9.05 -9.25
C THR A 14 10.54 -9.81 -8.09
N MET A 15 11.86 -9.74 -7.93
CA MET A 15 12.56 -10.19 -6.73
C MET A 15 11.98 -9.62 -5.44
N HIS A 16 11.41 -8.41 -5.47
CA HIS A 16 10.81 -7.77 -4.30
C HIS A 16 9.53 -8.46 -3.82
N PHE A 17 8.84 -9.19 -4.70
CA PHE A 17 7.54 -9.83 -4.44
C PHE A 17 7.65 -11.35 -4.26
N TRP A 18 8.83 -11.83 -3.84
CA TRP A 18 9.11 -13.26 -3.69
C TRP A 18 8.32 -13.95 -2.57
N ASP A 19 7.66 -13.17 -1.73
CA ASP A 19 6.75 -13.60 -0.67
C ASP A 19 5.32 -13.88 -1.17
N LEU A 20 5.00 -13.54 -2.44
CA LEU A 20 3.71 -13.82 -3.05
C LEU A 20 3.35 -15.30 -2.94
N ARG A 21 2.17 -15.57 -2.39
CA ARG A 21 1.54 -16.89 -2.38
C ARG A 21 0.24 -16.81 -3.17
N ALA A 22 0.09 -17.66 -4.18
CA ALA A 22 -1.07 -17.62 -5.06
C ALA A 22 -1.48 -19.04 -5.47
N PRO A 23 -2.80 -19.38 -5.52
CA PRO A 23 -3.25 -20.74 -5.82
C PRO A 23 -2.75 -21.29 -7.16
N TRP A 24 -2.50 -20.42 -8.14
CA TRP A 24 -1.96 -20.79 -9.45
C TRP A 24 -0.44 -20.95 -9.47
N LEU A 25 0.27 -20.54 -8.42
CA LEU A 25 1.73 -20.62 -8.29
C LEU A 25 2.17 -21.67 -7.26
N GLU A 26 1.44 -21.82 -6.16
CA GLU A 26 1.75 -22.77 -5.06
C GLU A 26 2.06 -24.20 -5.52
N PRO A 27 1.37 -24.79 -6.52
CA PRO A 27 1.68 -26.16 -6.97
C PRO A 27 3.11 -26.33 -7.49
N LEU A 28 3.73 -25.24 -7.98
CA LEU A 28 5.10 -25.21 -8.49
C LEU A 28 6.14 -24.99 -7.37
N GLY A 29 5.69 -24.74 -6.13
CA GLY A 29 6.53 -24.61 -4.96
C GLY A 29 6.96 -25.97 -4.39
N GLY A 30 8.09 -25.95 -3.69
CA GLY A 30 8.65 -27.05 -2.90
C GLY A 30 9.28 -26.52 -1.60
N PRO A 31 9.95 -27.39 -0.83
CA PRO A 31 10.50 -27.04 0.48
C PRO A 31 11.48 -25.85 0.44
N ASN A 32 12.23 -25.71 -0.65
CA ASN A 32 13.25 -24.68 -0.85
C ASN A 32 12.84 -23.55 -1.82
N GLY A 33 11.53 -23.29 -1.99
CA GLY A 33 11.00 -22.33 -2.96
C GLY A 33 10.54 -23.01 -4.24
N LEU A 34 10.66 -22.34 -5.40
CA LEU A 34 10.22 -22.91 -6.68
C LEU A 34 11.00 -24.18 -7.06
N ASP A 35 10.28 -25.24 -7.40
CA ASP A 35 10.87 -26.54 -7.76
C ASP A 35 11.17 -26.61 -9.26
N LEU A 36 12.45 -26.79 -9.61
CA LEU A 36 12.92 -26.86 -10.98
C LEU A 36 12.34 -28.04 -11.78
N ASN A 37 12.05 -29.17 -11.13
CA ASN A 37 11.48 -30.32 -11.82
C ASN A 37 10.02 -30.06 -12.20
N ARG A 38 9.25 -29.47 -11.28
CA ARG A 38 7.86 -29.10 -11.51
C ARG A 38 7.72 -28.01 -12.56
N LEU A 39 8.61 -27.02 -12.54
CA LEU A 39 8.64 -25.99 -13.58
C LEU A 39 8.89 -26.56 -14.98
N LYS A 40 9.67 -27.65 -15.10
CA LYS A 40 9.95 -28.27 -16.41
C LYS A 40 8.79 -29.14 -16.91
N LYS A 41 8.02 -29.76 -16.03
CA LYS A 41 7.12 -30.86 -16.40
C LYS A 41 5.64 -30.62 -16.05
N ASP A 42 5.37 -29.83 -15.02
CA ASP A 42 4.07 -29.86 -14.34
C ASP A 42 3.25 -28.58 -14.52
N ILE A 43 3.71 -27.63 -15.35
CA ILE A 43 2.97 -26.39 -15.63
C ILE A 43 1.70 -26.70 -16.43
N GLN A 44 0.55 -26.43 -15.83
CA GLN A 44 -0.76 -26.67 -16.43
C GLN A 44 -1.22 -25.52 -17.32
N PRO A 45 -2.03 -25.78 -18.37
CA PRO A 45 -2.56 -24.72 -19.23
C PRO A 45 -3.33 -23.63 -18.46
N TRP A 46 -4.19 -24.01 -17.51
CA TRP A 46 -4.97 -23.05 -16.74
C TRP A 46 -4.10 -22.10 -15.89
N GLN A 47 -2.94 -22.56 -15.40
CA GLN A 47 -1.99 -21.70 -14.68
C GLN A 47 -1.40 -20.65 -15.63
N LYS A 48 -1.10 -21.04 -16.87
CA LYS A 48 -0.61 -20.11 -17.91
C LYS A 48 -1.65 -19.03 -18.21
N TRP A 49 -2.91 -19.43 -18.45
CA TRP A 49 -4.01 -18.50 -18.69
C TRP A 49 -4.19 -17.53 -17.53
N ARG A 50 -4.21 -18.04 -16.30
CA ARG A 50 -4.36 -17.20 -15.10
C ARG A 50 -3.18 -16.23 -14.91
N SER A 51 -1.96 -16.69 -15.19
CA SER A 51 -0.77 -15.85 -15.11
C SER A 51 -0.80 -14.74 -16.16
N ALA A 52 -1.19 -15.07 -17.40
CA ALA A 52 -1.33 -14.10 -18.49
C ALA A 52 -2.41 -13.06 -18.18
N GLU A 53 -3.57 -13.49 -17.69
CA GLU A 53 -4.66 -12.61 -17.29
C GLU A 53 -4.22 -11.60 -16.21
N TYR A 54 -3.54 -12.07 -15.16
CA TYR A 54 -3.05 -11.16 -14.11
C TYR A 54 -1.93 -10.23 -14.58
N MET A 55 -1.12 -10.68 -15.53
CA MET A 55 -0.10 -9.84 -16.14
C MET A 55 -0.73 -8.71 -16.98
N THR A 56 -1.74 -9.02 -17.80
CA THR A 56 -2.38 -8.02 -18.68
C THR A 56 -3.35 -7.10 -17.94
N HIS A 57 -3.84 -7.51 -16.77
CA HIS A 57 -4.71 -6.71 -15.90
C HIS A 57 -4.00 -6.22 -14.63
N ALA A 58 -2.73 -5.85 -14.75
CA ALA A 58 -1.99 -5.22 -13.66
C ALA A 58 -2.71 -3.93 -13.17
N PRO A 59 -2.67 -3.61 -11.86
CA PRO A 59 -3.40 -2.48 -11.28
C PRO A 59 -2.73 -1.11 -11.54
N LEU A 60 -2.33 -0.84 -12.79
CA LEU A 60 -1.65 0.37 -13.26
C LEU A 60 -2.56 1.17 -14.20
N ARG A 61 -2.66 2.50 -13.98
CA ARG A 61 -3.62 3.35 -14.69
C ARG A 61 -3.41 4.87 -14.46
N SER A 62 -3.96 5.68 -15.36
CA SER A 62 -4.28 7.10 -15.18
C SER A 62 -5.66 7.40 -14.52
N LEU A 63 -5.84 8.62 -14.02
CA LEU A 63 -7.12 9.09 -13.45
C LEU A 63 -8.30 9.09 -14.45
N LYS A 64 -8.03 9.30 -15.75
CA LYS A 64 -9.06 9.42 -16.80
C LYS A 64 -9.60 8.09 -17.30
N PHE A 65 -9.41 7.07 -16.52
CA PHE A 65 -9.79 5.75 -16.88
C PHE A 65 -8.95 5.18 -18.07
N LEU A 66 -7.61 5.28 -18.07
CA LEU A 66 -6.75 4.60 -19.07
C LEU A 66 -5.80 3.57 -18.44
N ALA A 67 -5.92 2.29 -18.83
CA ALA A 67 -5.13 1.19 -18.29
C ALA A 67 -3.69 1.18 -18.86
N GLY A 68 -2.77 0.61 -18.08
CA GLY A 68 -1.38 0.44 -18.50
C GLY A 68 -0.42 1.40 -17.79
N VAL A 69 0.78 1.52 -18.33
CA VAL A 69 1.82 2.41 -17.80
C VAL A 69 1.50 3.87 -18.13
N ALA A 70 2.19 4.82 -17.49
CA ALA A 70 1.90 6.25 -17.66
C ALA A 70 2.08 6.76 -19.12
N THR A 71 2.87 6.06 -19.93
CA THR A 71 3.14 6.38 -21.33
C THR A 71 2.26 5.59 -22.32
N GLU A 72 1.28 4.84 -21.82
CA GLU A 72 0.41 4.03 -22.67
C GLU A 72 -0.53 4.92 -23.51
N ILE A 73 -0.76 4.53 -24.76
CA ILE A 73 -1.75 5.20 -25.63
C ILE A 73 -3.18 4.91 -25.17
N ASN A 74 -4.14 5.75 -25.57
CA ASN A 74 -5.54 5.59 -25.17
C ASN A 74 -6.24 4.41 -25.88
N ALA A 75 -6.04 3.20 -25.36
CA ALA A 75 -6.55 1.96 -25.96
C ALA A 75 -7.52 1.19 -25.06
N VAL A 76 -7.23 1.05 -23.76
CA VAL A 76 -7.97 0.16 -22.86
C VAL A 76 -8.56 0.91 -21.67
N ASN A 77 -9.88 0.79 -21.50
CA ASN A 77 -10.61 1.35 -20.37
C ASN A 77 -10.78 0.32 -19.24
N TYR A 78 -9.75 0.15 -18.40
CA TYR A 78 -9.80 -0.69 -17.18
C TYR A 78 -9.04 -0.10 -15.97
N VAL A 79 -9.67 0.07 -14.78
CA VAL A 79 -9.02 0.32 -13.45
C VAL A 79 -9.28 -0.96 -12.65
N SER A 80 -8.25 -1.48 -11.98
CA SER A 80 -8.46 -2.47 -10.93
C SER A 80 -9.21 -1.90 -9.72
N PRO A 81 -10.32 -2.52 -9.26
CA PRO A 81 -11.01 -2.11 -8.03
C PRO A 81 -10.10 -2.00 -6.80
N ARG A 82 -9.00 -2.76 -6.77
CA ARG A 82 -7.98 -2.65 -5.71
C ARG A 82 -7.39 -1.25 -5.62
N SER A 83 -7.07 -0.63 -6.76
CA SER A 83 -6.54 0.73 -6.80
C SER A 83 -7.58 1.73 -6.30
N TRP A 84 -8.85 1.61 -6.70
CA TRP A 84 -9.92 2.48 -6.19
C TRP A 84 -10.09 2.37 -4.68
N LEU A 85 -10.24 1.15 -4.18
CA LEU A 85 -10.49 0.91 -2.77
C LEU A 85 -9.31 1.34 -1.90
N ALA A 86 -8.07 1.01 -2.30
CA ALA A 86 -6.88 1.39 -1.55
C ALA A 86 -6.71 2.92 -1.46
N ASN A 87 -6.83 3.63 -2.58
CA ASN A 87 -6.69 5.09 -2.60
C ASN A 87 -7.80 5.78 -1.78
N PHE A 88 -9.05 5.35 -1.94
CA PHE A 88 -10.17 5.92 -1.20
C PHE A 88 -9.99 5.76 0.31
N HIS A 89 -9.69 4.55 0.77
CA HIS A 89 -9.55 4.29 2.21
C HIS A 89 -8.29 4.93 2.81
N PHE A 90 -7.21 5.05 2.04
CA PHE A 90 -6.02 5.77 2.50
C PHE A 90 -6.32 7.25 2.77
N VAL A 91 -6.97 7.92 1.80
CA VAL A 91 -7.35 9.34 1.93
C VAL A 91 -8.36 9.52 3.07
N LEU A 92 -9.36 8.65 3.16
CA LEU A 92 -10.35 8.68 4.24
C LEU A 92 -9.69 8.50 5.62
N GLY A 93 -8.84 7.48 5.76
CA GLY A 93 -8.12 7.21 7.01
C GLY A 93 -7.24 8.38 7.45
N PHE A 94 -6.55 9.03 6.51
CA PHE A 94 -5.77 10.23 6.77
C PHE A 94 -6.64 11.36 7.36
N PHE A 95 -7.77 11.69 6.75
CA PHE A 95 -8.63 12.76 7.25
C PHE A 95 -9.32 12.42 8.58
N ILE A 96 -9.65 11.14 8.82
CA ILE A 96 -10.12 10.69 10.13
C ILE A 96 -9.04 10.92 11.19
N PHE A 97 -7.78 10.62 10.88
CA PHE A 97 -6.67 10.87 11.79
C PHE A 97 -6.45 12.36 12.07
N VAL A 98 -6.49 13.22 11.04
CA VAL A 98 -6.43 14.68 11.23
C VAL A 98 -7.58 15.17 12.09
N GLY A 99 -8.80 14.71 11.82
CA GLY A 99 -9.97 15.01 12.65
C GLY A 99 -9.81 14.55 14.10
N HIS A 100 -9.25 13.36 14.31
CA HIS A 100 -8.95 12.85 15.65
C HIS A 100 -8.00 13.78 16.41
N LEU A 101 -6.88 14.19 15.80
CA LEU A 101 -5.91 15.10 16.43
C LEU A 101 -6.54 16.45 16.76
N TRP A 102 -7.29 17.02 15.81
CA TRP A 102 -7.99 18.29 15.99
C TRP A 102 -8.97 18.23 17.16
N HIS A 103 -9.86 17.23 17.16
CA HIS A 103 -10.89 17.11 18.20
C HIS A 103 -10.29 16.73 19.55
N ALA A 104 -9.27 15.89 19.61
CA ALA A 104 -8.59 15.53 20.85
C ALA A 104 -7.86 16.74 21.47
N GLY A 105 -7.13 17.51 20.65
CA GLY A 105 -6.46 18.74 21.07
C GLY A 105 -7.45 19.76 21.61
N ARG A 106 -8.54 20.01 20.88
CA ARG A 106 -9.59 20.94 21.31
C ARG A 106 -10.29 20.47 22.58
N ALA A 107 -10.65 19.19 22.68
CA ALA A 107 -11.30 18.66 23.88
C ALA A 107 -10.43 18.84 25.14
N ARG A 108 -9.11 18.65 25.01
CA ARG A 108 -8.17 18.93 26.10
C ARG A 108 -8.11 20.42 26.44
N ALA A 109 -8.02 21.30 25.44
CA ALA A 109 -8.00 22.75 25.66
C ALA A 109 -9.30 23.26 26.30
N VAL A 110 -10.46 22.68 25.96
CA VAL A 110 -11.75 22.98 26.61
C VAL A 110 -11.74 22.54 28.06
N THR A 111 -11.24 21.34 28.35
CA THR A 111 -11.17 20.81 29.72
C THR A 111 -10.23 21.64 30.61
N ALA A 112 -9.20 22.23 30.03
CA ALA A 112 -8.28 23.14 30.71
C ALA A 112 -8.64 24.63 30.52
N GLU A 113 -9.83 24.93 29.96
CA GLU A 113 -10.45 26.25 29.86
C GLU A 113 -9.72 27.34 29.03
N PHE A 114 -8.71 26.99 28.23
CA PHE A 114 -7.98 27.93 27.36
C PHE A 114 -8.29 27.79 25.86
N GLU A 115 -9.35 27.07 25.48
CA GLU A 115 -9.72 26.85 24.06
C GLU A 115 -9.99 28.15 23.28
N LYS A 116 -10.44 29.20 23.95
CA LYS A 116 -10.81 30.49 23.32
C LYS A 116 -9.66 31.49 23.25
N GLY A 117 -8.48 31.13 23.76
CA GLY A 117 -7.34 32.03 23.85
C GLY A 117 -6.75 32.07 25.26
N ILE A 118 -5.73 32.90 25.42
CA ILE A 118 -5.01 33.10 26.68
C ILE A 118 -5.64 34.28 27.42
N ASP A 119 -5.73 34.19 28.75
CA ASP A 119 -6.14 35.31 29.59
C ASP A 119 -5.05 36.41 29.59
N CYS A 120 -5.42 37.63 29.23
CA CYS A 120 -4.51 38.77 29.21
C CYS A 120 -3.98 39.14 30.60
N ASP A 121 -4.73 38.85 31.66
CA ASP A 121 -4.34 39.17 33.02
C ASP A 121 -3.49 38.06 33.66
N PHE A 122 -3.57 36.83 33.12
CA PHE A 122 -2.89 35.65 33.65
C PHE A 122 -2.19 34.83 32.55
N GLU A 123 -1.21 35.46 31.90
CA GLU A 123 -0.39 34.79 30.87
C GLU A 123 0.65 33.85 31.51
N PRO A 124 0.56 32.51 31.29
CA PRO A 124 1.42 31.56 32.00
C PRO A 124 2.91 31.76 31.72
N VAL A 125 3.28 32.15 30.49
CA VAL A 125 4.67 32.32 30.07
C VAL A 125 5.38 33.43 30.86
N LEU A 126 4.67 34.48 31.28
CA LEU A 126 5.23 35.57 32.07
C LEU A 126 5.62 35.16 33.50
N SER A 127 5.04 34.07 34.01
CA SER A 127 5.33 33.54 35.35
C SER A 127 6.52 32.57 35.38
N ILE A 128 7.07 32.19 34.21
CA ILE A 128 8.13 31.21 34.08
C ILE A 128 9.48 31.92 33.96
N THR A 129 10.52 31.37 34.60
CA THR A 129 11.90 31.89 34.51
C THR A 129 12.40 31.85 33.07
N PRO A 130 13.09 32.90 32.58
CA PRO A 130 13.69 32.87 31.25
C PRO A 130 14.66 31.69 31.11
N LEU A 131 14.73 31.13 29.90
CA LEU A 131 15.56 29.94 29.61
C LEU A 131 17.07 30.24 29.52
N ASN A 132 17.48 31.51 29.64
CA ASN A 132 18.87 31.97 29.53
C ASN A 132 19.36 32.61 30.83
#